data_AF-A0A166TAH5-F1
#
_entry.id   AF-A0A166TAH5-F1
#
_cell.length_a   1.000
_cell.length_b   1.000
_cell.length_c   1.000
_cell.angle_alpha   90.00
_cell.angle_beta   90.00
_cell.angle_gamma   90.00
#
_symmetry.space_group_name_H-M   'P 1'
#
loop_
_entity.id
_entity.type
_entity.pdbx_description
1 polymer ?
#
loop_
_entity_poly.entity_id
_entity_poly.type
_entity_poly.pdbx_seq_one_letter_code
_entity_poly.pdbx_strand_id
1 'polypeptide(L)'
;MMGIFGQASSQFKRARGGSSVEDNAPEDTEPDDTSVLDENEGSVISSMISQLRVGMDLSKVTFPTFVLEPRSMLERITDFMSHPDLIFGAEHCDDPEERFLRVLSYYLAGWHMKPKGVKKPYNPILGEFFRCRYDYPNGTHGFYIAEQVSHHPPISAFYYVSPANGVSIIGELRPKSKFLGNSVSTTMEGENRVRLLRAASDGEYVVTMPNMYARGILFGKMVLELGDTCTAKNEKTGMSCDLEFKTKGFFSGTYNAIAGKVRNKSAEVGEISGKWSTVMDLKNTKSGKRRVLFDAVKDGGNVAPMWVADEEEQEESESRRLWSKLTAAIDHKDMEAATVAKSEVEDAQRESRRKLEGSGQQHTPRFFRLFNGRWEPKFTVSEDPIKATEEVQQWIWPGWPPAKTP
;
A
#
# COMPACT_ATOMS: atom_id res chain seq x y z
N MET A 1 67.91 -4.88 39.10
CA MET A 1 67.18 -4.76 37.82
C MET A 1 65.75 -5.26 38.07
N MET A 2 64.80 -4.34 38.30
CA MET A 2 63.63 -4.08 37.42
C MET A 2 62.86 -5.39 37.08
N GLY A 3 61.68 -5.68 37.66
CA GLY A 3 60.41 -4.95 37.57
C GLY A 3 59.56 -5.62 36.47
N ILE A 4 58.27 -5.93 36.56
CA ILE A 4 57.10 -5.21 37.08
C ILE A 4 55.94 -6.23 37.20
N PHE A 5 55.22 -6.25 38.32
CA PHE A 5 53.85 -6.77 38.44
C PHE A 5 52.92 -5.58 38.70
N GLY A 6 51.78 -5.50 38.03
CA GLY A 6 50.80 -4.44 38.28
C GLY A 6 49.50 -4.61 37.48
N GLN A 7 48.40 -4.77 38.22
CA GLN A 7 47.04 -5.04 37.78
C GLN A 7 46.47 -3.97 36.81
N ALA A 8 45.74 -4.44 35.80
CA ALA A 8 44.89 -3.60 34.97
C ALA A 8 43.56 -3.31 35.68
N SER A 9 43.31 -2.04 36.02
CA SER A 9 41.98 -1.51 36.29
C SER A 9 41.75 -0.33 35.34
N SER A 10 40.75 -0.44 34.47
CA SER A 10 40.41 0.56 33.47
C SER A 10 39.48 1.62 34.07
N GLN A 11 40.04 2.78 34.39
CA GLN A 11 39.25 4.00 34.63
C GLN A 11 38.95 4.67 33.29
N PHE A 12 37.68 4.63 32.87
CA PHE A 12 37.18 5.49 31.79
C PHE A 12 37.06 6.93 32.31
N LYS A 13 37.92 7.82 31.80
CA LYS A 13 37.78 9.27 31.98
C LYS A 13 36.64 9.80 31.09
N ARG A 14 35.74 10.53 31.73
CA ARG A 14 34.59 11.23 31.16
C ARG A 14 35.09 12.45 30.37
N ALA A 15 34.97 12.43 29.04
CA ALA A 15 35.13 13.63 28.22
C ALA A 15 33.81 14.41 28.21
N ARG A 16 33.81 15.61 28.79
CA ARG A 16 32.77 16.63 28.64
C ARG A 16 33.06 17.44 27.38
N GLY A 17 32.08 17.56 26.49
CA GLY A 17 32.16 18.44 25.31
C GLY A 17 31.32 17.90 24.15
N GLY A 18 30.01 17.77 24.34
CA GLY A 18 29.08 17.56 23.24
C GLY A 18 28.51 18.91 22.82
N SER A 19 28.90 19.40 21.65
CA SER A 19 28.12 20.42 20.94
C SER A 19 26.76 19.80 20.62
N SER A 20 25.68 20.47 21.00
CA SER A 20 24.32 20.17 20.55
C SER A 20 24.31 20.18 19.02
N VAL A 21 24.27 18.99 18.42
CA VAL A 21 23.88 18.86 17.02
C VAL A 21 22.40 19.24 17.01
N GLU A 22 22.11 20.42 16.48
CA GLU A 22 20.74 20.86 16.25
C GLU A 22 20.01 19.79 15.43
N ASP A 23 18.82 19.42 15.92
CA ASP A 23 17.90 18.42 15.39
C ASP A 23 17.21 18.94 14.10
N ASN A 24 18.01 19.48 13.18
CA ASN A 24 17.52 19.98 11.90
C ASN A 24 17.22 18.79 10.99
N ALA A 25 16.05 18.83 10.34
CA ALA A 25 15.66 17.82 9.36
C ALA A 25 16.75 17.68 8.27
N PRO A 26 16.97 16.47 7.70
CA PRO A 26 17.72 16.39 6.46
C PRO A 26 17.04 17.28 5.43
N GLU A 27 17.75 18.27 4.89
CA GLU A 27 17.20 19.28 3.95
C GLU A 27 16.52 18.65 2.72
N ASP A 28 16.84 17.39 2.40
CA ASP A 28 16.34 16.66 1.23
C ASP A 28 15.08 15.78 1.47
N THR A 29 14.39 15.91 2.61
CA THR A 29 13.13 15.17 2.88
C THR A 29 11.90 16.00 2.53
N GLU A 30 10.90 15.41 1.88
CA GLU A 30 9.61 16.09 1.67
C GLU A 30 8.86 16.20 3.01
N PRO A 31 8.21 17.34 3.32
CA PRO A 31 7.48 17.51 4.58
C PRO A 31 6.47 16.39 4.85
N ASP A 32 5.78 15.96 3.79
CA ASP A 32 4.76 14.91 3.83
C ASP A 32 5.34 13.50 4.08
N ASP A 33 6.66 13.28 3.99
CA ASP A 33 7.28 11.99 4.35
C ASP A 33 7.66 11.89 5.82
N THR A 34 7.48 12.98 6.58
CA THR A 34 8.08 13.12 7.90
C THR A 34 7.07 13.40 9.00
N SER A 35 7.34 12.87 10.19
CA SER A 35 6.57 13.17 11.39
C SER A 35 7.49 13.67 12.50
N VAL A 36 7.04 14.71 13.19
CA VAL A 36 7.60 15.17 14.45
C VAL A 36 6.58 14.82 15.51
N LEU A 37 6.93 13.88 16.38
CA LEU A 37 6.11 13.52 17.53
C LEU A 37 6.31 14.58 18.62
N ASP A 38 5.26 14.88 19.37
CA ASP A 38 5.43 15.65 20.60
C ASP A 38 6.15 14.84 21.70
N GLU A 39 6.50 15.48 22.81
CA GLU A 39 7.24 14.83 23.90
C GLU A 39 6.48 13.64 24.51
N ASN A 40 5.14 13.73 24.59
CA ASN A 40 4.31 12.68 25.15
C ASN A 40 4.19 11.50 24.17
N GLU A 41 3.92 11.78 22.91
CA GLU A 41 3.89 10.79 21.81
C GLU A 41 5.22 10.07 21.69
N GLY A 42 6.34 10.81 21.72
CA GLY A 42 7.69 10.26 21.69
C GLY A 42 7.97 9.36 22.89
N SER A 43 7.53 9.74 24.08
CA SER A 43 7.66 8.92 25.30
C SER A 43 6.84 7.62 25.20
N VAL A 44 5.62 7.67 24.66
CA VAL A 44 4.77 6.48 24.44
C VAL A 44 5.42 5.53 23.45
N ILE A 45 5.93 6.04 22.31
CA ILE A 45 6.64 5.23 21.31
C ILE A 45 7.91 4.62 21.93
N SER A 46 8.73 5.40 22.63
CA SER A 46 9.94 4.90 23.28
C SER A 46 9.63 3.82 24.30
N SER A 47 8.57 3.98 25.11
CA SER A 47 8.15 2.96 26.08
C SER A 47 7.71 1.67 25.41
N MET A 48 6.87 1.76 24.37
CA MET A 48 6.43 0.60 23.58
C MET A 48 7.63 -0.11 22.93
N ILE A 49 8.53 0.65 22.30
CA ILE A 49 9.67 0.08 21.58
C ILE A 49 10.70 -0.54 22.54
N SER A 50 10.86 0.01 23.75
CA SER A 50 11.79 -0.56 24.75
C SER A 50 11.47 -2.01 25.12
N GLN A 51 10.24 -2.47 24.87
CA GLN A 51 9.78 -3.84 25.09
C GLN A 51 10.04 -4.77 23.89
N LEU A 52 10.42 -4.23 22.73
CA LEU A 52 10.64 -4.96 21.49
C LEU A 52 12.09 -5.46 21.39
N ARG A 53 12.27 -6.57 20.67
CA ARG A 53 13.59 -7.12 20.32
C ARG A 53 13.80 -7.03 18.82
N VAL A 54 15.01 -6.74 18.37
CA VAL A 54 15.33 -6.70 16.93
C VAL A 54 14.96 -8.05 16.29
N GLY A 55 14.26 -7.99 15.17
CA GLY A 55 13.69 -9.13 14.44
C GLY A 55 12.29 -9.56 14.90
N MET A 56 11.74 -8.98 15.97
CA MET A 56 10.41 -9.31 16.47
C MET A 56 9.31 -8.98 15.45
N ASP A 57 8.37 -9.90 15.29
CA ASP A 57 7.15 -9.74 14.49
C ASP A 57 6.18 -8.78 15.21
N LEU A 58 5.72 -7.76 14.50
CA LEU A 58 4.85 -6.70 15.04
C LEU A 58 3.36 -6.91 14.74
N SER A 59 2.97 -8.02 14.13
CA SER A 59 1.55 -8.34 13.84
C SER A 59 0.67 -8.44 15.09
N LYS A 60 1.26 -8.66 16.27
CA LYS A 60 0.57 -8.73 17.56
C LYS A 60 0.81 -7.51 18.46
N VAL A 61 1.54 -6.51 17.97
CA VAL A 61 1.84 -5.30 18.73
C VAL A 61 0.79 -4.24 18.39
N THR A 62 0.11 -3.74 19.42
CA THR A 62 -0.84 -2.64 19.28
C THR A 62 -0.11 -1.32 19.23
N PHE A 63 -0.11 -0.68 18.06
CA PHE A 63 0.43 0.67 17.90
C PHE A 63 -0.52 1.73 18.49
N PRO A 64 0.02 2.86 18.99
CA PRO A 64 -0.80 3.99 19.46
C PRO A 64 -1.68 4.58 18.35
N THR A 65 -2.78 5.22 18.73
CA THR A 65 -3.75 5.79 17.78
C THR A 65 -3.21 7.00 17.02
N PHE A 66 -2.28 7.78 17.60
CA PHE A 66 -1.69 8.93 16.92
C PHE A 66 -0.81 8.57 15.72
N VAL A 67 -0.37 7.31 15.56
CA VAL A 67 0.33 6.86 14.34
C VAL A 67 -0.61 6.34 13.26
N LEU A 68 -1.93 6.39 13.47
CA LEU A 68 -2.91 5.90 12.51
C LEU A 68 -3.32 7.00 11.51
N GLU A 69 -3.53 6.61 10.25
CA GLU A 69 -4.34 7.38 9.31
C GLU A 69 -5.81 6.96 9.42
N PRO A 70 -6.78 7.84 9.10
CA PRO A 70 -8.20 7.57 9.32
C PRO A 70 -8.84 6.64 8.26
N ARG A 71 -8.13 5.58 7.85
CA ARG A 71 -8.57 4.62 6.83
C ARG A 71 -8.15 3.20 7.18
N SER A 72 -9.03 2.25 6.88
CA SER A 72 -8.67 0.82 6.85
C SER A 72 -7.68 0.53 5.73
N MET A 73 -6.86 -0.51 5.88
CA MET A 73 -6.00 -0.99 4.78
C MET A 73 -6.83 -1.32 3.53
N LEU A 74 -8.07 -1.82 3.69
CA LEU A 74 -8.94 -2.15 2.55
C LEU A 74 -9.33 -0.92 1.73
N GLU A 75 -9.51 0.23 2.38
CA GLU A 75 -9.70 1.50 1.70
C GLU A 75 -8.37 2.07 1.21
N ARG A 76 -7.28 1.98 1.98
CA ARG A 76 -5.95 2.49 1.58
C ARG A 76 -5.45 1.91 0.25
N ILE A 77 -5.81 0.67 -0.09
CA ILE A 77 -5.49 0.04 -1.38
C ILE A 77 -6.07 0.82 -2.57
N THR A 78 -7.15 1.59 -2.39
CA THR A 78 -7.75 2.37 -3.47
C THR A 78 -6.87 3.51 -3.96
N ASP A 79 -5.82 3.90 -3.21
CA ASP A 79 -4.81 4.85 -3.67
C ASP A 79 -4.16 4.41 -5.00
N PHE A 80 -4.04 3.09 -5.25
CA PHE A 80 -3.55 2.54 -6.52
C PHE A 80 -4.52 2.70 -7.69
N MET A 81 -5.79 3.01 -7.40
CA MET A 81 -6.87 3.17 -8.38
C MET A 81 -7.15 4.66 -8.65
N SER A 82 -6.24 5.55 -8.24
CA SER A 82 -6.36 7.00 -8.43
C SER A 82 -6.17 7.45 -9.88
N HIS A 83 -5.33 6.74 -10.65
CA HIS A 83 -4.98 7.09 -12.04
C HIS A 83 -5.25 5.95 -13.03
N PRO A 84 -6.47 5.38 -13.07
CA PRO A 84 -6.78 4.25 -13.94
C PRO A 84 -6.82 4.64 -15.43
N ASP A 85 -6.97 5.94 -15.71
CA ASP A 85 -6.89 6.52 -17.05
C ASP A 85 -5.55 6.23 -17.76
N LEU A 86 -4.45 6.09 -17.01
CA LEU A 86 -3.14 5.77 -17.55
C LEU A 86 -3.08 4.41 -18.27
N ILE A 87 -3.97 3.47 -17.91
CA ILE A 87 -4.08 2.16 -18.56
C ILE A 87 -5.29 2.04 -19.49
N PHE A 88 -6.24 2.96 -19.44
CA PHE A 88 -7.42 2.91 -20.31
C PHE A 88 -7.04 3.05 -21.79
N GLY A 89 -7.56 2.14 -22.62
CA GLY A 89 -7.24 2.08 -24.05
C GLY A 89 -5.91 1.41 -24.36
N ALA A 90 -5.19 0.87 -23.36
CA ALA A 90 -3.96 0.11 -23.62
C ALA A 90 -4.23 -1.11 -24.51
N GLU A 91 -5.43 -1.69 -24.46
CA GLU A 91 -5.85 -2.78 -25.34
C GLU A 91 -5.83 -2.44 -26.83
N HIS A 92 -5.88 -1.15 -27.19
CA HIS A 92 -5.90 -0.68 -28.58
C HIS A 92 -4.49 -0.44 -29.14
N CYS A 93 -3.46 -0.54 -28.30
CA CYS A 93 -2.08 -0.46 -28.74
C CYS A 93 -1.66 -1.83 -29.29
N ASP A 94 -1.29 -1.93 -30.57
CA ASP A 94 -0.83 -3.19 -31.17
C ASP A 94 0.52 -3.66 -30.59
N ASP A 95 1.37 -2.71 -30.16
CA ASP A 95 2.69 -2.98 -29.60
C ASP A 95 2.62 -3.49 -28.14
N PRO A 96 3.04 -4.74 -27.85
CA PRO A 96 3.07 -5.28 -26.50
C PRO A 96 4.01 -4.52 -25.55
N GLU A 97 5.07 -3.90 -26.07
CA GLU A 97 5.98 -3.08 -25.27
C GLU A 97 5.23 -1.85 -24.73
N GLU A 98 4.48 -1.16 -25.58
CA GLU A 98 3.68 0.00 -25.17
C GLU A 98 2.58 -0.38 -24.16
N ARG A 99 1.89 -1.50 -24.37
CA ARG A 99 0.89 -2.00 -23.40
C ARG A 99 1.51 -2.26 -22.04
N PHE A 100 2.67 -2.92 -22.01
CA PHE A 100 3.40 -3.19 -20.77
C PHE A 100 3.82 -1.88 -20.07
N LEU A 101 4.31 -0.89 -20.82
CA LEU A 101 4.72 0.39 -20.26
C LEU A 101 3.53 1.21 -19.72
N ARG A 102 2.34 1.10 -20.31
CA ARG A 102 1.11 1.70 -19.76
C ARG A 102 0.71 1.08 -18.43
N VAL A 103 0.75 -0.25 -18.33
CA VAL A 103 0.54 -0.96 -17.04
C VAL A 103 1.54 -0.52 -15.99
N LEU A 104 2.81 -0.36 -16.36
CA LEU A 104 3.85 0.09 -15.45
C LEU A 104 3.67 1.56 -15.03
N SER A 105 3.20 2.43 -15.94
CA SER A 105 2.90 3.83 -15.65
C SER A 105 1.78 3.95 -14.62
N TYR A 106 0.68 3.21 -14.81
CA TYR A 106 -0.42 3.10 -13.84
C TYR A 106 0.08 2.64 -12.47
N TYR A 107 0.85 1.54 -12.42
CA TYR A 107 1.35 1.01 -11.17
C TYR A 107 2.23 2.03 -10.41
N LEU A 108 3.12 2.70 -11.13
CA LEU A 108 4.01 3.70 -10.57
C LEU A 108 3.24 4.94 -10.06
N ALA A 109 2.21 5.36 -10.78
CA ALA A 109 1.38 6.50 -10.41
C ALA A 109 0.64 6.28 -9.08
N GLY A 110 0.38 5.05 -8.63
CA GLY A 110 -0.28 4.81 -7.34
C GLY A 110 0.54 5.27 -6.11
N TRP A 111 1.87 5.34 -6.20
CA TRP A 111 2.73 5.52 -5.02
C TRP A 111 2.83 6.96 -4.50
N HIS A 112 2.52 7.97 -5.32
CA HIS A 112 2.53 9.36 -4.86
C HIS A 112 1.41 9.65 -3.84
N MET A 113 0.36 8.82 -3.80
CA MET A 113 -0.72 8.90 -2.82
C MET A 113 -0.21 8.41 -1.46
N LYS A 114 0.15 9.33 -0.59
CA LYS A 114 0.68 9.04 0.75
C LYS A 114 0.02 9.91 1.82
N PRO A 115 -0.12 9.41 3.06
CA PRO A 115 -0.55 10.26 4.16
C PRO A 115 0.55 11.27 4.46
N LYS A 116 0.18 12.37 5.12
CA LYS A 116 1.18 13.29 5.65
C LYS A 116 1.86 12.67 6.87
N GLY A 117 3.15 12.45 6.74
CA GLY A 117 4.02 11.85 7.74
C GLY A 117 3.95 10.33 7.80
N VAL A 118 4.58 9.77 8.83
CA VAL A 118 4.65 8.33 9.06
C VAL A 118 3.37 7.85 9.75
N LYS A 119 2.37 7.51 8.92
CA LYS A 119 1.09 6.97 9.37
C LYS A 119 0.88 5.54 8.88
N LYS A 120 0.05 4.80 9.60
CA LYS A 120 -0.34 3.42 9.28
C LYS A 120 -1.87 3.31 9.18
N PRO A 121 -2.44 2.62 8.18
CA PRO A 121 -3.87 2.38 8.14
C PRO A 121 -4.31 1.42 9.26
N TYR A 122 -5.62 1.40 9.53
CA TYR A 122 -6.22 0.42 10.43
C TYR A 122 -5.93 -0.99 9.93
N ASN A 123 -5.66 -1.89 10.88
CA ASN A 123 -5.49 -3.31 10.55
C ASN A 123 -6.88 -3.94 10.41
N PRO A 124 -7.29 -4.40 9.22
CA PRO A 124 -8.66 -4.84 9.04
C PRO A 124 -8.99 -6.07 9.89
N ILE A 125 -10.22 -6.16 10.38
CA ILE A 125 -10.70 -7.35 11.08
C ILE A 125 -11.11 -8.44 10.09
N LEU A 126 -11.16 -9.70 10.52
CA LEU A 126 -11.53 -10.81 9.62
C LEU A 126 -12.97 -10.63 9.10
N GLY A 127 -13.15 -10.69 7.79
CA GLY A 127 -14.45 -10.47 7.15
C GLY A 127 -14.85 -9.00 6.98
N GLU A 128 -14.02 -8.05 7.44
CA GLU A 128 -14.15 -6.66 7.04
C GLU A 128 -14.07 -6.55 5.51
N PHE A 129 -14.88 -5.67 4.92
CA PHE A 129 -14.81 -5.39 3.50
C PHE A 129 -14.93 -3.90 3.20
N PHE A 130 -14.39 -3.46 2.06
CA PHE A 130 -14.58 -2.11 1.54
C PHE A 130 -14.99 -2.19 0.07
N ARG A 131 -15.99 -1.42 -0.32
CA ARG A 131 -16.48 -1.33 -1.70
C ARG A 131 -16.64 0.12 -2.11
N CYS A 132 -16.31 0.41 -3.36
CA CYS A 132 -16.53 1.72 -3.95
C CYS A 132 -16.74 1.63 -5.46
N ARG A 133 -17.24 2.72 -6.04
CA ARG A 133 -17.37 2.91 -7.49
C ARG A 133 -16.52 4.11 -7.90
N TYR A 134 -16.01 4.10 -9.11
CA TYR A 134 -15.38 5.25 -9.75
C TYR A 134 -16.26 5.75 -10.87
N ASP A 135 -16.48 7.07 -10.90
CA ASP A 135 -17.31 7.74 -11.89
C ASP A 135 -16.40 8.51 -12.86
N TYR A 136 -16.21 7.97 -14.06
CA TYR A 136 -15.27 8.55 -15.02
C TYR A 136 -15.91 9.66 -15.86
N PRO A 137 -15.13 10.67 -16.32
CA PRO A 137 -15.65 11.78 -17.12
C PRO A 137 -16.34 11.37 -18.43
N ASN A 138 -16.01 10.18 -18.97
CA ASN A 138 -16.62 9.64 -20.18
C ASN A 138 -17.94 8.87 -19.91
N GLY A 139 -18.48 8.93 -18.69
CA GLY A 139 -19.72 8.26 -18.28
C GLY A 139 -19.57 6.76 -17.98
N THR A 140 -18.36 6.22 -18.06
CA THR A 140 -18.09 4.82 -17.68
C THR A 140 -17.79 4.69 -16.19
N HIS A 141 -17.80 3.44 -15.69
CA HIS A 141 -17.64 3.16 -14.26
C HIS A 141 -16.55 2.12 -14.00
N GLY A 142 -15.84 2.31 -12.89
CA GLY A 142 -14.99 1.31 -12.27
C GLY A 142 -15.61 0.84 -10.96
N PHE A 143 -15.38 -0.42 -10.60
CA PHE A 143 -15.94 -1.03 -9.40
C PHE A 143 -14.83 -1.70 -8.60
N TYR A 144 -14.83 -1.47 -7.30
CA TYR A 144 -13.83 -1.99 -6.38
C TYR A 144 -14.50 -2.72 -5.23
N ILE A 145 -13.93 -3.87 -4.87
CA ILE A 145 -14.27 -4.62 -3.66
C ILE A 145 -12.99 -5.20 -3.05
N ALA A 146 -12.82 -5.04 -1.74
CA ALA A 146 -11.76 -5.68 -0.97
C ALA A 146 -12.32 -6.33 0.28
N GLU A 147 -11.67 -7.40 0.72
CA GLU A 147 -12.07 -8.17 1.89
C GLU A 147 -10.84 -8.64 2.66
N GLN A 148 -10.91 -8.58 3.99
CA GLN A 148 -9.93 -9.21 4.85
C GLN A 148 -10.20 -10.72 4.97
N VAL A 149 -9.60 -11.48 4.07
CA VAL A 149 -9.80 -12.93 3.94
C VAL A 149 -9.06 -13.75 5.00
N SER A 150 -8.06 -13.16 5.68
CA SER A 150 -7.36 -13.77 6.80
C SER A 150 -6.81 -12.70 7.75
N HIS A 151 -6.79 -12.95 9.05
CA HIS A 151 -6.24 -12.02 10.04
C HIS A 151 -4.93 -12.51 10.70
N HIS A 152 -4.71 -13.83 10.79
CA HIS A 152 -3.46 -14.41 11.28
C HIS A 152 -3.01 -15.58 10.38
N PRO A 153 -2.09 -15.35 9.42
CA PRO A 153 -1.48 -14.06 9.07
C PRO A 153 -2.47 -13.09 8.39
N PRO A 154 -2.22 -11.76 8.41
CA PRO A 154 -3.09 -10.79 7.74
C PRO A 154 -3.01 -10.96 6.22
N ILE A 155 -4.15 -11.12 5.56
CA ILE A 155 -4.29 -11.16 4.11
C ILE A 155 -5.53 -10.34 3.73
N SER A 156 -5.32 -9.32 2.91
CA SER A 156 -6.38 -8.54 2.27
C SER A 156 -6.43 -8.92 0.79
N ALA A 157 -7.57 -9.38 0.30
CA ALA A 157 -7.78 -9.63 -1.13
C ALA A 157 -8.62 -8.50 -1.71
N PHE A 158 -8.36 -8.09 -2.94
CA PHE A 158 -9.13 -7.06 -3.62
C PHE A 158 -9.32 -7.35 -5.10
N TYR A 159 -10.37 -6.76 -5.65
CA TYR A 159 -10.72 -6.82 -7.05
C TYR A 159 -11.21 -5.45 -7.51
N TYR A 160 -10.66 -5.01 -8.63
CA TYR A 160 -11.11 -3.85 -9.37
C TYR A 160 -11.48 -4.26 -10.79
N VAL A 161 -12.56 -3.72 -11.32
CA VAL A 161 -12.94 -3.92 -12.73
C VAL A 161 -13.63 -2.70 -13.29
N SER A 162 -13.27 -2.35 -14.51
CA SER A 162 -13.94 -1.33 -15.31
C SER A 162 -14.30 -1.95 -16.66
N PRO A 163 -15.48 -2.59 -16.79
CA PRO A 163 -15.84 -3.37 -17.97
C PRO A 163 -15.79 -2.55 -19.27
N ALA A 164 -16.34 -1.33 -19.24
CA ALA A 164 -16.39 -0.44 -20.40
C ALA A 164 -14.99 0.04 -20.86
N ASN A 165 -14.02 0.14 -19.94
CA ASN A 165 -12.63 0.48 -20.26
C ASN A 165 -11.72 -0.75 -20.39
N GLY A 166 -12.28 -1.97 -20.38
CA GLY A 166 -11.53 -3.18 -20.69
C GLY A 166 -10.42 -3.56 -19.70
N VAL A 167 -10.54 -3.16 -18.43
CA VAL A 167 -9.51 -3.41 -17.41
C VAL A 167 -10.09 -4.19 -16.23
N SER A 168 -9.33 -5.18 -15.74
CA SER A 168 -9.55 -5.77 -14.42
C SER A 168 -8.24 -5.99 -13.67
N ILE A 169 -8.29 -5.91 -12.35
CA ILE A 169 -7.14 -6.05 -11.46
C ILE A 169 -7.56 -6.92 -10.29
N ILE A 170 -6.84 -8.01 -10.07
CA ILE A 170 -7.00 -8.87 -8.89
C ILE A 170 -5.71 -8.77 -8.10
N GLY A 171 -5.78 -8.61 -6.79
CA GLY A 171 -4.59 -8.61 -5.98
C GLY A 171 -4.82 -9.04 -4.55
N GLU A 172 -3.71 -9.27 -3.87
CA GLU A 172 -3.67 -9.57 -2.46
C GLU A 172 -2.48 -8.87 -1.81
N LEU A 173 -2.65 -8.44 -0.56
CA LEU A 173 -1.60 -7.91 0.29
C LEU A 173 -1.42 -8.80 1.51
N ARG A 174 -0.18 -9.16 1.81
CA ARG A 174 0.23 -10.01 2.93
C ARG A 174 1.32 -9.30 3.75
N PRO A 175 1.00 -8.20 4.46
CA PRO A 175 2.00 -7.41 5.16
C PRO A 175 2.63 -8.19 6.31
N LYS A 176 3.97 -8.20 6.38
CA LYS A 176 4.75 -8.76 7.49
C LYS A 176 5.66 -7.71 8.09
N SER A 177 5.33 -7.27 9.30
CA SER A 177 6.07 -6.20 9.97
C SER A 177 7.10 -6.73 10.94
N LYS A 178 8.32 -6.19 10.89
CA LYS A 178 9.44 -6.54 11.77
C LYS A 178 10.07 -5.29 12.36
N PHE A 179 10.41 -5.37 13.64
CA PHE A 179 11.20 -4.34 14.31
C PHE A 179 12.70 -4.52 14.02
N LEU A 180 13.38 -3.47 13.56
CA LEU A 180 14.79 -3.47 13.16
C LEU A 180 15.66 -2.55 14.04
N GLY A 181 15.20 -2.16 15.24
CA GLY A 181 15.90 -1.20 16.10
C GLY A 181 15.40 0.23 15.88
N ASN A 182 16.17 1.10 15.23
CA ASN A 182 15.67 2.45 14.88
C ASN A 182 14.79 2.47 13.61
N SER A 183 14.20 1.33 13.25
CA SER A 183 13.28 1.24 12.11
C SER A 183 12.26 0.12 12.30
N VAL A 184 11.10 0.25 11.67
CA VAL A 184 10.19 -0.87 11.38
C VAL A 184 10.25 -1.12 9.87
N SER A 185 10.35 -2.39 9.46
CA SER A 185 10.16 -2.77 8.07
C SER A 185 8.87 -3.57 7.92
N THR A 186 8.07 -3.24 6.91
CA THR A 186 6.92 -4.03 6.50
C THR A 186 7.22 -4.62 5.13
N THR A 187 7.41 -5.93 5.10
CA THR A 187 7.51 -6.68 3.86
C THR A 187 6.11 -6.80 3.27
N MET A 188 5.93 -6.30 2.05
CA MET A 188 4.65 -6.34 1.34
C MET A 188 4.64 -7.54 0.39
N GLU A 189 4.33 -8.71 0.95
CA GLU A 189 4.09 -9.90 0.13
C GLU A 189 2.73 -9.80 -0.59
N GLY A 190 2.58 -10.54 -1.68
CA GLY A 190 1.41 -10.49 -2.55
C GLY A 190 1.73 -9.88 -3.91
N GLU A 191 0.76 -9.93 -4.81
CA GLU A 191 0.91 -9.54 -6.20
C GLU A 191 -0.37 -8.88 -6.71
N ASN A 192 -0.20 -7.92 -7.62
CA ASN A 192 -1.27 -7.36 -8.44
C ASN A 192 -1.25 -8.06 -9.79
N ARG A 193 -2.41 -8.47 -10.27
CA ARG A 193 -2.59 -9.12 -11.57
C ARG A 193 -3.52 -8.26 -12.39
N VAL A 194 -2.95 -7.47 -13.28
CA VAL A 194 -3.68 -6.63 -14.23
C VAL A 194 -4.01 -7.47 -15.46
N ARG A 195 -5.25 -7.38 -15.94
CA ARG A 195 -5.70 -7.98 -17.20
C ARG A 195 -6.32 -6.91 -18.08
N LEU A 196 -5.88 -6.85 -19.33
CA LEU A 196 -6.54 -6.10 -20.40
C LEU A 196 -7.58 -7.04 -21.03
N LEU A 197 -8.85 -6.84 -20.69
CA LEU A 197 -9.96 -7.75 -21.03
C LEU A 197 -10.11 -7.93 -22.55
N ARG A 198 -9.79 -6.89 -23.34
CA ARG A 198 -9.86 -6.91 -24.81
C ARG A 198 -8.55 -7.30 -25.49
N ALA A 199 -7.49 -7.53 -24.73
CA ALA A 199 -6.22 -8.07 -25.20
C ALA A 199 -5.90 -9.38 -24.46
N ALA A 200 -6.88 -10.28 -24.37
CA ALA A 200 -6.79 -11.51 -23.58
C ALA A 200 -5.59 -12.41 -23.94
N SER A 201 -5.06 -12.30 -25.16
CA SER A 201 -3.83 -12.99 -25.60
C SER A 201 -2.59 -12.64 -24.75
N ASP A 202 -2.55 -11.45 -24.15
CA ASP A 202 -1.45 -11.01 -23.29
C ASP A 202 -1.48 -11.68 -21.92
N GLY A 203 -2.60 -12.32 -21.54
CA GLY A 203 -2.76 -12.92 -20.22
C GLY A 203 -2.70 -11.86 -19.12
N GLU A 204 -1.88 -12.12 -18.09
CA GLU A 204 -1.76 -11.27 -16.91
C GLU A 204 -0.44 -10.50 -16.90
N TYR A 205 -0.51 -9.24 -16.49
CA TYR A 205 0.64 -8.47 -16.04
C TYR A 205 0.72 -8.59 -14.51
N VAL A 206 1.77 -9.21 -14.02
CA VAL A 206 1.98 -9.50 -12.61
C VAL A 206 2.96 -8.49 -12.03
N VAL A 207 2.57 -7.78 -10.97
CA VAL A 207 3.38 -6.73 -10.35
C VAL A 207 3.46 -6.95 -8.83
N THR A 208 4.67 -7.05 -8.29
CA THR A 208 4.92 -7.17 -6.85
C THR A 208 5.03 -5.80 -6.19
N MET A 209 4.84 -5.72 -4.87
CA MET A 209 4.94 -4.47 -4.10
C MET A 209 6.36 -4.24 -3.52
N PRO A 210 6.80 -2.99 -3.32
CA PRO A 210 8.01 -2.66 -2.58
C PRO A 210 7.77 -2.86 -1.09
N ASN A 211 8.86 -2.98 -0.35
CA ASN A 211 8.78 -2.97 1.11
C ASN A 211 8.67 -1.53 1.62
N MET A 212 8.03 -1.38 2.77
CA MET A 212 7.88 -0.08 3.43
C MET A 212 8.76 -0.03 4.69
N TYR A 213 9.37 1.11 4.94
CA TYR A 213 10.24 1.34 6.08
C TYR A 213 9.81 2.60 6.82
N ALA A 214 9.52 2.46 8.12
CA ALA A 214 9.44 3.60 9.03
C ALA A 214 10.81 3.75 9.71
N ARG A 215 11.55 4.80 9.36
CA ARG A 215 12.87 5.14 9.93
C ARG A 215 12.72 6.12 11.09
N GLY A 216 13.74 6.18 11.96
CA GLY A 216 13.82 7.22 12.99
C GLY A 216 12.77 7.08 14.11
N ILE A 217 12.25 5.88 14.34
CA ILE A 217 11.17 5.63 15.30
C ILE A 217 11.60 5.76 16.78
N LEU A 218 12.91 5.74 17.07
CA LEU A 218 13.47 5.92 18.41
C LEU A 218 14.33 7.17 18.51
N PHE A 219 15.12 7.45 17.47
CA PHE A 219 16.09 8.54 17.45
C PHE A 219 16.04 9.25 16.10
N GLY A 220 15.92 10.59 16.15
CA GLY A 220 15.82 11.46 14.99
C GLY A 220 14.38 11.60 14.48
N LYS A 221 14.23 12.26 13.32
CA LYS A 221 12.94 12.47 12.67
C LYS A 221 12.39 11.17 12.08
N MET A 222 11.09 10.92 12.28
CA MET A 222 10.44 9.78 11.63
C MET A 222 10.29 10.03 10.13
N VAL A 223 10.67 9.05 9.30
CA VAL A 223 10.58 9.13 7.83
C VAL A 223 10.00 7.83 7.27
N LEU A 224 9.06 7.95 6.33
CA LEU A 224 8.56 6.83 5.55
C LEU A 224 9.42 6.66 4.28
N GLU A 225 9.91 5.45 4.03
CA GLU A 225 10.63 5.12 2.79
C GLU A 225 10.04 3.87 2.14
N LEU A 226 9.96 3.90 0.81
CA LEU A 226 9.79 2.69 0.00
C LEU A 226 11.15 2.13 -0.37
N GLY A 227 11.29 0.81 -0.35
CA GLY A 227 12.56 0.15 -0.59
C GLY A 227 12.45 -1.17 -1.30
N ASP A 228 13.62 -1.64 -1.73
CA ASP A 228 13.86 -2.93 -2.38
C ASP A 228 13.30 -3.03 -3.80
N THR A 229 13.47 -4.21 -4.39
CA THR A 229 13.13 -4.48 -5.79
C THR A 229 11.70 -5.00 -5.92
N CYS A 230 10.93 -4.33 -6.77
CA CYS A 230 9.69 -4.83 -7.34
C CYS A 230 9.94 -5.46 -8.70
N THR A 231 9.09 -6.40 -9.09
CA THR A 231 9.09 -6.94 -10.44
C THR A 231 7.74 -6.71 -11.08
N ALA A 232 7.75 -6.29 -12.35
CA ALA A 232 6.59 -6.29 -13.23
C ALA A 232 6.87 -7.25 -14.38
N LYS A 233 5.96 -8.18 -14.68
CA LYS A 233 6.18 -9.23 -15.69
C LYS A 233 4.92 -9.50 -16.48
N ASN A 234 5.08 -9.77 -17.76
CA ASN A 234 4.08 -10.39 -18.61
C ASN A 234 4.71 -11.61 -19.29
N GLU A 235 4.36 -12.81 -18.81
CA GLU A 235 4.95 -14.07 -19.27
C GLU A 235 4.64 -14.38 -20.73
N LYS A 236 3.47 -13.96 -21.23
CA LYS A 236 3.03 -14.26 -22.61
C LYS A 236 3.80 -13.47 -23.65
N THR A 237 4.06 -12.20 -23.38
CA THR A 237 4.81 -11.30 -24.27
C THR A 237 6.32 -11.40 -24.03
N GLY A 238 6.73 -11.89 -22.85
CA GLY A 238 8.13 -11.91 -22.40
C GLY A 238 8.61 -10.55 -21.89
N MET A 239 7.73 -9.56 -21.72
CA MET A 239 8.08 -8.27 -21.15
C MET A 239 8.32 -8.37 -19.65
N SER A 240 9.35 -7.69 -19.15
CA SER A 240 9.65 -7.62 -17.73
C SER A 240 10.31 -6.31 -17.33
N CYS A 241 10.17 -5.92 -16.07
CA CYS A 241 10.89 -4.82 -15.48
C CYS A 241 11.27 -5.19 -14.03
N ASP A 242 12.56 -5.10 -13.72
CA ASP A 242 13.04 -5.07 -12.34
C ASP A 242 13.16 -3.60 -11.95
N LEU A 243 12.42 -3.18 -10.93
CA LEU A 243 12.30 -1.80 -10.47
C LEU A 243 12.79 -1.72 -9.03
N GLU A 244 13.86 -0.98 -8.79
CA GLU A 244 14.42 -0.70 -7.47
C GLU A 244 13.84 0.60 -6.91
N PHE A 245 13.16 0.50 -5.76
CA PHE A 245 12.87 1.65 -4.91
C PHE A 245 14.09 1.87 -4.00
N LYS A 246 14.78 2.99 -4.22
CA LYS A 246 16.04 3.26 -3.52
C LYS A 246 15.76 3.82 -2.14
N THR A 247 16.28 3.13 -1.13
CA THR A 247 16.38 3.68 0.22
C THR A 247 17.60 4.57 0.33
N LYS A 248 17.55 5.61 1.18
CA LYS A 248 18.72 6.46 1.41
C LYS A 248 19.80 5.68 2.15
N GLY A 249 21.00 5.60 1.56
CA GLY A 249 22.17 5.04 2.23
C GLY A 249 22.74 5.99 3.30
N PHE A 250 23.51 5.44 4.24
CA PHE A 250 24.11 6.19 5.36
C PHE A 250 25.03 7.36 4.95
N PHE A 251 25.60 7.33 3.73
CA PHE A 251 26.62 8.30 3.29
C PHE A 251 26.21 9.15 2.07
N SER A 252 25.26 8.68 1.26
CA SER A 252 24.75 9.38 0.08
C SER A 252 23.44 8.74 -0.39
N GLY A 253 22.63 9.49 -1.13
CA GLY A 253 21.38 9.02 -1.70
C GLY A 253 20.30 10.09 -1.68
N THR A 254 19.33 9.94 -2.57
CA THR A 254 18.19 10.84 -2.68
C THR A 254 16.92 10.08 -2.29
N TYR A 255 16.09 10.69 -1.45
CA TYR A 255 14.80 10.09 -1.08
C TYR A 255 13.91 9.90 -2.31
N ASN A 256 13.08 8.88 -2.21
CA ASN A 256 12.04 8.54 -3.17
C ASN A 256 12.52 8.21 -4.59
N ALA A 257 13.83 8.02 -4.77
CA ALA A 257 14.40 7.70 -6.07
C ALA A 257 14.05 6.27 -6.52
N ILE A 258 13.82 6.11 -7.82
CA ILE A 258 13.64 4.80 -8.44
C ILE A 258 14.65 4.58 -9.56
N ALA A 259 14.97 3.32 -9.83
CA ALA A 259 15.68 2.92 -11.02
C ALA A 259 15.14 1.58 -11.53
N GLY A 260 14.96 1.42 -12.83
CA GLY A 260 14.45 0.17 -13.38
C GLY A 260 14.95 -0.12 -14.77
N LYS A 261 14.91 -1.39 -15.16
CA LYS A 261 15.29 -1.85 -16.50
C LYS A 261 14.15 -2.63 -17.12
N VAL A 262 13.59 -2.08 -18.18
CA VAL A 262 12.55 -2.74 -18.99
C VAL A 262 13.23 -3.63 -20.02
N ARG A 263 12.81 -4.89 -20.05
CA ARG A 263 13.34 -5.90 -20.97
C ARG A 263 12.21 -6.52 -21.79
N ASN A 264 12.48 -6.72 -23.06
CA ASN A 264 11.73 -7.63 -23.92
C ASN A 264 12.52 -8.94 -23.99
N LYS A 265 12.02 -9.97 -23.31
CA LYS A 265 12.74 -11.21 -23.02
C LYS A 265 14.06 -10.88 -22.32
N SER A 266 15.20 -11.05 -22.98
CA SER A 266 16.52 -10.74 -22.43
C SER A 266 17.09 -9.39 -22.88
N ALA A 267 16.47 -8.74 -23.87
CA ALA A 267 16.98 -7.50 -24.45
C ALA A 267 16.47 -6.28 -23.65
N GLU A 268 17.39 -5.42 -23.19
CA GLU A 268 17.04 -4.17 -22.50
C GLU A 268 16.51 -3.14 -23.51
N VAL A 269 15.26 -2.71 -23.33
CA VAL A 269 14.54 -1.80 -24.25
C VAL A 269 14.28 -0.43 -23.63
N GLY A 270 14.31 -0.32 -22.30
CA GLY A 270 14.10 0.93 -21.60
C GLY A 270 14.75 0.98 -20.21
N GLU A 271 15.04 2.19 -19.77
CA GLU A 271 15.55 2.49 -18.43
C GLU A 271 14.58 3.45 -17.73
N ILE A 272 14.15 3.10 -16.53
CA ILE A 272 13.29 3.93 -15.68
C ILE A 272 14.15 4.65 -14.67
N SER A 273 13.86 5.93 -14.46
CA SER A 273 14.55 6.77 -13.48
C SER A 273 13.62 7.86 -12.95
N GLY A 274 14.05 8.58 -11.92
CA GLY A 274 13.31 9.70 -11.34
C GLY A 274 12.93 9.42 -9.89
N LYS A 275 11.86 10.06 -9.41
CA LYS A 275 11.34 9.84 -8.05
C LYS A 275 9.85 9.54 -8.10
N TRP A 276 9.41 8.55 -7.34
CA TRP A 276 7.99 8.15 -7.29
C TRP A 276 7.08 9.23 -6.69
N SER A 277 7.64 10.18 -5.92
CA SER A 277 6.91 11.32 -5.35
C SER A 277 6.83 12.54 -6.25
N THR A 278 7.59 12.58 -7.37
CA THR A 278 7.62 13.74 -8.29
C THR A 278 7.52 13.25 -9.72
N VAL A 279 8.60 13.29 -10.49
CA VAL A 279 8.60 12.91 -11.92
C VAL A 279 9.34 11.60 -12.12
N MET A 280 8.74 10.71 -12.90
CA MET A 280 9.32 9.45 -13.34
C MET A 280 9.45 9.44 -14.86
N ASP A 281 10.62 9.05 -15.36
CA ASP A 281 10.96 9.02 -16.78
C ASP A 281 11.28 7.60 -17.25
N LEU A 282 10.97 7.33 -18.51
CA LEU A 282 11.48 6.20 -19.29
C LEU A 282 12.41 6.73 -20.39
N LYS A 283 13.62 6.19 -20.45
CA LYS A 283 14.56 6.38 -21.56
C LYS A 283 14.58 5.13 -22.41
N ASN A 284 14.23 5.24 -23.69
CA ASN A 284 14.34 4.12 -24.64
C ASN A 284 15.83 3.86 -24.96
N THR A 285 16.29 2.62 -24.81
CA THR A 285 17.72 2.28 -24.92
C THR A 285 18.25 2.40 -26.35
N LYS A 286 17.42 2.14 -27.36
CA LYS A 286 17.81 2.18 -28.78
C LYS A 286 17.90 3.61 -29.32
N SER A 287 16.89 4.43 -29.02
CA SER A 287 16.77 5.78 -29.58
C SER A 287 17.35 6.86 -28.66
N GLY A 288 17.57 6.57 -27.37
CA GLY A 288 17.98 7.55 -26.37
C GLY A 288 16.88 8.56 -25.98
N LYS A 289 15.70 8.49 -26.61
CA LYS A 289 14.57 9.38 -26.33
C LYS A 289 14.04 9.14 -24.92
N ARG A 290 13.73 10.23 -24.22
CA ARG A 290 13.06 10.22 -22.92
C ARG A 290 11.58 10.53 -23.08
N ARG A 291 10.75 9.89 -22.26
CA ARG A 291 9.33 10.19 -22.08
C ARG A 291 9.01 10.17 -20.59
N VAL A 292 8.15 11.08 -20.15
CA VAL A 292 7.60 11.07 -18.79
C VAL A 292 6.62 9.90 -18.69
N LEU A 293 6.77 9.06 -17.67
CA LEU A 293 5.80 8.02 -17.31
C LEU A 293 4.67 8.59 -16.46
N PHE A 294 5.02 9.42 -15.48
CA PHE A 294 4.07 10.12 -14.63
C PHE A 294 4.75 11.32 -13.95
N ASP A 295 4.01 12.42 -13.84
CA ASP A 295 4.41 13.63 -13.11
C ASP A 295 3.43 13.85 -11.96
N ALA A 296 3.80 13.43 -10.76
CA ALA A 296 2.96 13.55 -9.57
C ALA A 296 2.71 15.01 -9.16
N VAL A 297 3.59 15.95 -9.54
CA VAL A 297 3.43 17.38 -9.21
C VAL A 297 2.38 18.00 -10.11
N LYS A 298 2.42 17.68 -11.40
CA LYS A 298 1.52 18.25 -12.40
C LYS A 298 0.18 17.50 -12.46
N ASP A 299 0.23 16.17 -12.47
CA ASP A 299 -0.91 15.31 -12.81
C ASP A 299 -1.49 14.60 -11.58
N GLY A 300 -0.79 14.60 -10.44
CA GLY A 300 -1.21 13.88 -9.22
C GLY A 300 -2.53 14.36 -8.61
N GLY A 301 -2.92 15.61 -8.85
CA GLY A 301 -4.23 16.14 -8.40
C GLY A 301 -5.44 15.65 -9.21
N ASN A 302 -5.21 15.07 -10.39
CA ASN A 302 -6.28 14.64 -11.30
C ASN A 302 -6.76 13.22 -11.00
N VAL A 303 -7.07 12.94 -9.73
CA VAL A 303 -7.48 11.60 -9.29
C VAL A 303 -8.90 11.25 -9.74
N ALA A 304 -9.12 9.98 -10.05
CA ALA A 304 -10.42 9.45 -10.41
C ALA A 304 -11.46 9.68 -9.28
N PRO A 305 -12.63 10.26 -9.58
CA PRO A 305 -13.68 10.47 -8.58
C PRO A 305 -14.15 9.13 -8.01
N MET A 306 -13.99 8.96 -6.70
CA MET A 306 -14.45 7.79 -5.97
C MET A 306 -15.78 8.08 -5.27
N TRP A 307 -16.78 7.27 -5.55
CA TRP A 307 -18.06 7.23 -4.84
C TRP A 307 -18.09 6.06 -3.85
N VAL A 308 -18.54 6.35 -2.64
CA VAL A 308 -18.80 5.38 -1.57
C VAL A 308 -20.16 5.70 -0.99
N ALA A 309 -20.93 4.67 -0.64
CA ALA A 309 -22.22 4.82 0.04
C ALA A 309 -22.08 5.59 1.35
N ASP A 310 -23.12 6.31 1.74
CA ASP A 310 -23.20 6.96 3.06
C ASP A 310 -23.14 5.90 4.17
N GLU A 311 -22.63 6.26 5.35
CA GLU A 311 -22.37 5.30 6.44
C GLU A 311 -23.65 4.59 6.91
N GLU A 312 -24.81 5.25 6.83
CA GLU A 312 -26.11 4.69 7.21
C GLU A 312 -26.58 3.58 6.26
N GLU A 313 -26.14 3.62 5.00
CA GLU A 313 -26.48 2.64 3.96
C GLU A 313 -25.48 1.47 3.90
N GLN A 314 -24.32 1.62 4.56
CA GLN A 314 -23.29 0.60 4.63
C GLN A 314 -23.66 -0.54 5.59
N GLU A 315 -23.17 -1.75 5.34
CA GLU A 315 -23.28 -2.89 6.26
C GLU A 315 -22.33 -2.73 7.47
N GLU A 316 -22.63 -3.37 8.60
CA GLU A 316 -21.85 -3.20 9.84
C GLU A 316 -20.36 -3.54 9.71
N SER A 317 -20.00 -4.45 8.79
CA SER A 317 -18.63 -4.85 8.52
C SER A 317 -17.97 -4.11 7.35
N GLU A 318 -18.62 -3.08 6.80
CA GLU A 318 -17.98 -2.18 5.84
C GLU A 318 -17.01 -1.24 6.56
N SER A 319 -15.81 -1.07 6.01
CA SER A 319 -14.70 -0.41 6.71
C SER A 319 -15.05 0.97 7.29
N ARG A 320 -15.77 1.84 6.56
CA ARG A 320 -16.10 3.18 7.08
C ARG A 320 -17.10 3.12 8.22
N ARG A 321 -18.21 2.38 8.06
CA ARG A 321 -19.18 2.18 9.16
C ARG A 321 -18.56 1.50 10.37
N LEU A 322 -17.77 0.44 10.15
CA LEU A 322 -17.09 -0.32 11.21
C LEU A 322 -16.15 0.56 12.05
N TRP A 323 -15.36 1.41 11.38
CA TRP A 323 -14.34 2.24 12.03
C TRP A 323 -14.81 3.68 12.30
N SER A 324 -16.09 4.01 12.03
CA SER A 324 -16.68 5.36 12.15
C SER A 324 -16.31 6.11 13.43
N LYS A 325 -16.49 5.49 14.59
CA LYS A 325 -16.13 6.09 15.90
C LYS A 325 -14.64 6.39 16.02
N LEU A 326 -13.78 5.48 15.54
CA LEU A 326 -12.34 5.65 15.57
C LEU A 326 -11.90 6.78 14.63
N THR A 327 -12.45 6.81 13.42
CA THR A 327 -12.21 7.85 12.43
C THR A 327 -12.61 9.22 12.97
N ALA A 328 -13.84 9.35 13.48
CA ALA A 328 -14.32 10.58 14.10
C ALA A 328 -13.43 11.04 15.26
N ALA A 329 -12.98 10.13 16.14
CA ALA A 329 -12.10 10.48 17.25
C ALA A 329 -10.71 10.96 16.77
N ILE A 330 -10.13 10.32 15.75
CA ILE A 330 -8.85 10.74 15.16
C ILE A 330 -8.98 12.12 14.52
N ASP A 331 -10.06 12.39 13.79
CA ASP A 331 -10.30 13.67 13.13
C ASP A 331 -10.48 14.82 14.14
N HIS A 332 -11.13 14.55 15.27
CA HIS A 332 -11.24 15.49 16.40
C HIS A 332 -9.99 15.56 17.27
N LYS A 333 -8.94 14.78 16.94
CA LYS A 333 -7.70 14.66 17.73
C LYS A 333 -7.91 14.19 19.17
N ASP A 334 -8.98 13.43 19.42
CA ASP A 334 -9.27 12.82 20.71
C ASP A 334 -8.63 11.42 20.79
N MET A 335 -7.40 11.36 21.30
CA MET A 335 -6.62 10.12 21.36
C MET A 335 -7.17 9.11 22.37
N GLU A 336 -7.87 9.59 23.40
CA GLU A 336 -8.50 8.72 24.40
C GLU A 336 -9.72 8.04 23.79
N ALA A 337 -10.64 8.81 23.20
CA ALA A 337 -11.79 8.27 22.49
C ALA A 337 -11.37 7.36 21.33
N ALA A 338 -10.31 7.70 20.60
CA ALA A 338 -9.76 6.86 19.54
C ALA A 338 -9.29 5.51 20.11
N THR A 339 -8.59 5.52 21.26
CA THR A 339 -8.11 4.28 21.87
C THR A 339 -9.28 3.40 22.30
N VAL A 340 -10.31 3.99 22.93
CA VAL A 340 -11.52 3.27 23.33
C VAL A 340 -12.24 2.67 22.12
N ALA A 341 -12.52 3.48 21.10
CA ALA A 341 -13.22 3.04 19.88
C ALA A 341 -12.45 1.92 19.16
N LYS A 342 -11.12 2.03 19.08
CA LYS A 342 -10.26 1.00 18.50
C LYS A 342 -10.34 -0.31 19.30
N SER A 343 -10.26 -0.23 20.62
CA SER A 343 -10.36 -1.40 21.49
C SER A 343 -11.72 -2.08 21.36
N GLU A 344 -12.83 -1.34 21.31
CA GLU A 344 -14.17 -1.89 21.13
C GLU A 344 -14.25 -2.82 19.91
N VAL A 345 -13.76 -2.38 18.74
CA VAL A 345 -13.76 -3.18 17.50
C VAL A 345 -12.84 -4.40 17.63
N GLU A 346 -11.62 -4.23 18.16
CA GLU A 346 -10.65 -5.31 18.30
C GLU A 346 -11.06 -6.38 19.34
N ASP A 347 -11.72 -5.97 20.42
CA ASP A 347 -12.29 -6.85 21.45
C ASP A 347 -13.46 -7.65 20.90
N ALA A 348 -14.41 -7.00 20.20
CA ALA A 348 -15.53 -7.67 19.54
C ALA A 348 -15.04 -8.72 18.52
N GLN A 349 -14.00 -8.37 17.75
CA GLN A 349 -13.36 -9.30 16.82
C GLN A 349 -12.67 -10.47 17.52
N ARG A 350 -12.02 -10.25 18.67
CA ARG A 350 -11.41 -11.33 19.47
C ARG A 350 -12.48 -12.28 20.01
N GLU A 351 -13.62 -11.76 20.45
CA GLU A 351 -14.73 -12.57 20.93
C GLU A 351 -15.39 -13.39 19.80
N SER A 352 -15.68 -12.75 18.65
CA SER A 352 -16.26 -13.41 17.48
C SER A 352 -15.40 -14.59 17.00
N ARG A 353 -14.07 -14.39 16.91
CA ARG A 353 -13.14 -15.47 16.58
C ARG A 353 -13.16 -16.61 17.59
N ARG A 354 -13.16 -16.31 18.88
CA ARG A 354 -13.22 -17.33 19.94
C ARG A 354 -14.49 -18.19 19.84
N LYS A 355 -15.63 -17.56 19.50
CA LYS A 355 -16.90 -18.26 19.26
C LYS A 355 -16.83 -19.16 18.03
N LEU A 356 -16.28 -18.65 16.92
CA LEU A 356 -16.12 -19.39 15.67
C LEU A 356 -15.21 -20.61 15.86
N GLU A 357 -14.04 -20.42 16.46
CA GLU A 357 -13.08 -21.49 16.79
C GLU A 357 -13.69 -22.52 17.76
N GLY A 358 -14.40 -22.07 18.80
CA GLY A 358 -15.07 -22.95 19.75
C GLY A 358 -16.19 -23.80 19.13
N SER A 359 -16.80 -23.33 18.03
CA SER A 359 -17.80 -24.07 17.26
C SER A 359 -17.20 -25.00 16.18
N GLY A 360 -15.88 -24.96 15.98
CA GLY A 360 -15.18 -25.70 14.92
C GLY A 360 -15.45 -25.17 13.50
N GLN A 361 -16.12 -24.02 13.37
CA GLN A 361 -16.36 -23.37 12.08
C GLN A 361 -15.13 -22.56 11.65
N GLN A 362 -14.98 -22.37 10.34
CA GLN A 362 -13.97 -21.48 9.77
C GLN A 362 -14.66 -20.32 9.06
N HIS A 363 -14.03 -19.15 9.10
CA HIS A 363 -14.53 -17.99 8.38
C HIS A 363 -14.44 -18.28 6.88
N THR A 364 -15.56 -18.12 6.18
CA THR A 364 -15.61 -18.24 4.72
C THR A 364 -15.76 -16.82 4.16
N PRO A 365 -14.74 -16.28 3.47
CA PRO A 365 -14.83 -14.96 2.88
C PRO A 365 -16.02 -14.86 1.94
N ARG A 366 -16.72 -13.72 1.91
CA ARG A 366 -17.93 -13.48 1.12
C ARG A 366 -17.60 -13.34 -0.35
N PHE A 367 -16.65 -12.46 -0.68
CA PHE A 367 -16.38 -12.02 -2.06
C PHE A 367 -15.23 -12.77 -2.72
N PHE A 368 -14.38 -13.44 -1.95
CA PHE A 368 -13.20 -14.12 -2.48
C PHE A 368 -13.18 -15.61 -2.14
N ARG A 369 -12.53 -16.39 -3.01
CA ARG A 369 -12.24 -17.82 -2.77
C ARG A 369 -10.78 -18.10 -3.02
N LEU A 370 -10.20 -18.99 -2.21
CA LEU A 370 -8.86 -19.50 -2.44
C LEU A 370 -8.92 -20.56 -3.53
N PHE A 371 -8.26 -20.33 -4.66
CA PHE A 371 -8.19 -21.25 -5.79
C PHE A 371 -6.74 -21.33 -6.31
N ASN A 372 -6.18 -22.54 -6.39
CA ASN A 372 -4.78 -22.78 -6.79
C ASN A 372 -3.76 -21.90 -6.04
N GLY A 373 -3.97 -21.70 -4.74
CA GLY A 373 -3.07 -20.91 -3.88
C GLY A 373 -3.23 -19.39 -4.01
N ARG A 374 -4.23 -18.90 -4.76
CA ARG A 374 -4.49 -17.47 -4.99
C ARG A 374 -5.92 -17.11 -4.57
N TRP A 375 -6.10 -15.91 -4.02
CA TRP A 375 -7.43 -15.37 -3.78
C TRP A 375 -8.00 -14.83 -5.10
N GLU A 376 -9.13 -15.39 -5.53
CA GLU A 376 -9.84 -14.99 -6.74
C GLU A 376 -11.23 -14.48 -6.35
N PRO A 377 -11.79 -13.46 -7.03
CA PRO A 377 -13.15 -13.04 -6.78
C PRO A 377 -14.12 -14.18 -7.06
N LYS A 378 -15.20 -14.27 -6.28
CA LYS A 378 -16.36 -15.13 -6.56
C LYS A 378 -17.28 -14.50 -7.60
N PHE A 379 -16.66 -13.98 -8.66
CA PHE A 379 -17.30 -13.31 -9.77
C PHE A 379 -16.49 -13.57 -11.04
N THR A 380 -17.17 -13.61 -12.17
CA THR A 380 -16.53 -13.71 -13.48
C THR A 380 -17.19 -12.66 -14.35
N VAL A 381 -16.38 -11.72 -14.82
CA VAL A 381 -16.85 -10.62 -15.66
C VAL A 381 -17.35 -11.16 -17.00
N SER A 382 -18.52 -10.71 -17.45
CA SER A 382 -19.03 -11.02 -18.78
C SER A 382 -18.18 -10.36 -19.87
N GLU A 383 -18.19 -10.94 -21.07
CA GLU A 383 -17.54 -10.35 -22.25
C GLU A 383 -18.29 -9.11 -22.78
N ASP A 384 -19.62 -9.06 -22.58
CA ASP A 384 -20.44 -7.89 -22.91
C ASP A 384 -20.25 -6.80 -21.85
N PRO A 385 -19.70 -5.62 -22.18
CA PRO A 385 -19.41 -4.57 -21.20
C PRO A 385 -20.64 -4.00 -20.49
N ILE A 386 -21.79 -3.93 -21.16
CA ILE A 386 -23.03 -3.38 -20.57
C ILE A 386 -23.54 -4.37 -19.53
N LYS A 387 -23.69 -5.63 -19.95
CA LYS A 387 -24.11 -6.72 -19.06
C LYS A 387 -23.15 -6.89 -17.89
N ALA A 388 -21.84 -6.82 -18.15
CA ALA A 388 -20.81 -6.92 -17.12
C ALA A 388 -20.90 -5.81 -16.07
N THR A 389 -21.30 -4.60 -16.46
CA THR A 389 -21.49 -3.45 -15.56
C THR A 389 -22.66 -3.68 -14.61
N GLU A 390 -23.79 -4.18 -15.11
CA GLU A 390 -24.95 -4.50 -14.28
C GLU A 390 -24.65 -5.68 -13.34
N GLU A 391 -24.01 -6.73 -13.85
CA GLU A 391 -23.67 -7.93 -13.08
C GLU A 391 -22.68 -7.63 -11.94
N VAL A 392 -21.63 -6.84 -12.20
CA VAL A 392 -20.68 -6.48 -11.14
C VAL A 392 -21.33 -5.59 -10.09
N GLN A 393 -22.20 -4.66 -10.49
CA GLN A 393 -22.91 -3.82 -9.55
C GLN A 393 -23.85 -4.66 -8.68
N GLN A 394 -24.61 -5.59 -9.26
CA GLN A 394 -25.49 -6.48 -8.52
C GLN A 394 -24.73 -7.41 -7.57
N TRP A 395 -23.53 -7.86 -7.98
CA TRP A 395 -22.68 -8.71 -7.15
C TRP A 395 -22.09 -7.96 -5.95
N ILE A 396 -21.62 -6.73 -6.14
CA ILE A 396 -21.03 -5.92 -5.06
C ILE A 396 -22.12 -5.31 -4.17
N TRP A 397 -23.23 -4.84 -4.72
CA TRP A 397 -24.37 -4.23 -4.01
C TRP A 397 -25.70 -4.96 -4.31
N PRO A 398 -25.91 -6.16 -3.77
CA PRO A 398 -27.14 -6.90 -4.00
C PRO A 398 -28.35 -6.09 -3.47
N GLY A 399 -29.34 -5.87 -4.33
CA GLY A 399 -30.58 -5.17 -3.99
C GLY A 399 -30.54 -3.63 -4.13
N TRP A 400 -29.41 -3.06 -4.52
CA TRP A 400 -29.32 -1.63 -4.82
C TRP A 400 -29.87 -1.32 -6.21
N PRO A 401 -30.50 -0.15 -6.43
CA PRO A 401 -30.91 0.26 -7.76
C PRO A 401 -29.67 0.42 -8.67
N PRO A 402 -29.81 0.16 -9.99
CA PRO A 402 -28.72 0.39 -10.93
C PRO A 402 -28.22 1.84 -10.84
N ALA A 403 -26.92 2.04 -11.03
CA ALA A 403 -26.36 3.38 -11.14
C ALA A 403 -27.10 4.11 -12.26
N LYS A 404 -27.72 5.25 -11.95
CA LYS A 404 -28.34 6.08 -12.98
C LYS A 404 -27.25 6.49 -13.95
N THR A 405 -27.33 6.01 -15.18
CA THR A 405 -26.49 6.51 -16.28
C THR A 405 -26.87 7.98 -16.49
N PRO A 406 -25.90 8.90 -16.58
CA PRO A 406 -26.18 10.32 -16.80
C PRO A 406 -26.97 10.58 -18.09
#